data_AF-A0A4R4KXF9-F1
#
_entry.id   AF-A0A4R4KXF9-F1
#
_cell.length_a   1.000
_cell.length_b   1.000
_cell.length_c   1.000
_cell.angle_alpha   90.00
_cell.angle_beta   90.00
_cell.angle_gamma   90.00
#
_symmetry.space_group_name_H-M   'P 1'
#
loop_
_entity.id
_entity.type
_entity.pdbx_description
1 polymer ?
#
loop_
_entity_poly.entity_id
_entity_poly.type
_entity_poly.pdbx_seq_one_letter_code
_entity_poly.pdbx_strand_id
1 'polypeptide(L)'
;MGVLSLTRHKRRLLTRVVAVGAAATVALLGAGQPAGAEPTSADVTGGRPATASAVEVFTGPPAVPDQLSDDVALALEAAEARAEADPADLAPPYVDRATGRIVVGVRGNADSTKVAYAAAGIAVDPANVVDDGNDDATQEGVESGKTEEPPPAEPATLTGQEPDRIIIPRIFYPSTPKVKYSLADLTAVKDEVLESDIPGVSGLYAASVDAERNRVVVRASALTEETRTALASRYGADRVAVHLTPGADVEAMYSRDSDANPFFGGATVHTNRGVCTIGFSWTHEGEHYFLTAGHCTSANTDVRMPRYGSSKVGKVVRDNWNNSTGSVKLSGQSYYSGDLALVKMNSGWKTDAKMYVGGPNSNNSRVVKGVASRSPKYGDKYCTGGTTTGEQCGWKVIDTKVNIRYRDGEMLRNATLGERLGVCIKNGDSGGPVYSVSGGKVVAKGIISGGGQYEFGCTQLFTDIRLAEKALPGIVKKR
;
A
#
# COMPACT_ATOMS: atom_id res chain seq x y z
N MET A 1 14.51 23.93 54.64
CA MET A 1 13.72 24.79 55.55
C MET A 1 12.37 25.05 54.87
N GLY A 2 11.22 24.90 55.56
CA GLY A 2 9.85 25.04 55.00
C GLY A 2 9.48 23.98 53.93
N VAL A 3 8.51 23.07 54.06
CA VAL A 3 7.40 22.79 55.00
C VAL A 3 6.09 23.59 54.78
N LEU A 4 4.97 22.85 54.69
CA LEU A 4 3.54 23.25 54.58
C LEU A 4 3.02 23.79 53.21
N SER A 5 1.74 23.61 52.81
CA SER A 5 0.76 22.52 53.04
C SER A 5 -0.52 22.66 52.15
N LEU A 6 -1.37 21.61 52.18
CA LEU A 6 -2.85 21.49 52.02
C LEU A 6 -3.70 22.78 51.74
N THR A 7 -4.86 22.80 51.04
CA THR A 7 -5.93 21.76 50.89
C THR A 7 -6.95 22.04 49.75
N ARG A 8 -7.65 20.98 49.26
CA ARG A 8 -9.09 20.83 48.84
C ARG A 8 -10.01 22.11 48.83
N HIS A 9 -11.03 22.35 47.96
CA HIS A 9 -12.25 21.53 47.68
C HIS A 9 -13.38 22.26 46.84
N LYS A 10 -14.13 21.52 45.99
CA LYS A 10 -15.63 21.53 45.75
C LYS A 10 -16.44 22.74 45.19
N ARG A 11 -17.28 22.41 44.16
CA ARG A 11 -18.69 22.87 43.87
C ARG A 11 -18.88 24.36 43.43
N ARG A 12 -19.98 24.84 42.81
CA ARG A 12 -21.25 24.35 42.17
C ARG A 12 -21.67 25.45 41.14
N LEU A 13 -22.22 25.19 39.94
CA LEU A 13 -23.65 24.98 39.56
C LEU A 13 -24.55 26.26 39.64
N LEU A 14 -25.51 26.39 38.70
CA LEU A 14 -26.59 27.41 38.49
C LEU A 14 -26.32 28.51 37.41
N THR A 15 -27.31 29.17 36.77
CA THR A 15 -28.52 28.74 35.99
C THR A 15 -29.49 29.93 35.71
N ARG A 16 -29.89 30.17 34.43
CA ARG A 16 -30.98 31.10 33.95
C ARG A 16 -30.72 32.61 34.24
N VAL A 17 -31.44 33.65 33.72
CA VAL A 17 -32.86 33.94 33.35
C VAL A 17 -32.88 35.04 32.25
N VAL A 18 -33.47 34.84 31.05
CA VAL A 18 -34.80 35.30 30.51
C VAL A 18 -35.13 36.82 30.52
N ALA A 19 -35.29 37.40 29.32
CA ALA A 19 -36.32 38.38 28.88
C ALA A 19 -36.28 38.43 27.33
N VAL A 20 -37.32 38.19 26.51
CA VAL A 20 -38.72 38.66 26.43
C VAL A 20 -38.86 40.04 25.75
N GLY A 21 -39.45 40.01 24.54
CA GLY A 21 -39.93 41.15 23.75
C GLY A 21 -40.71 40.61 22.56
N ALA A 22 -41.91 41.12 22.28
CA ALA A 22 -42.85 40.50 21.35
C ALA A 22 -43.68 41.52 20.55
N ALA A 23 -43.95 41.21 19.28
CA ALA A 23 -45.02 41.80 18.48
C ALA A 23 -45.39 40.87 17.31
N ALA A 24 -46.70 40.73 17.06
CA ALA A 24 -47.27 40.30 15.78
C ALA A 24 -47.90 41.55 15.11
N THR A 25 -48.44 41.58 13.89
CA THR A 25 -48.96 40.52 12.99
C THR A 25 -48.99 41.07 11.55
N VAL A 26 -49.59 40.32 10.62
CA VAL A 26 -50.11 40.67 9.26
C VAL A 26 -49.32 40.00 8.12
N ALA A 27 -50.07 39.54 7.12
CA ALA A 27 -49.59 38.91 5.90
C ALA A 27 -50.28 39.55 4.69
N LEU A 28 -49.64 39.56 3.51
CA LEU A 28 -50.21 39.00 2.27
C LEU A 28 -49.18 38.98 1.12
N LEU A 29 -49.51 38.19 0.12
CA LEU A 29 -48.79 37.88 -1.13
C LEU A 29 -48.27 39.09 -1.94
N GLY A 30 -47.13 38.93 -2.60
CA GLY A 30 -46.67 39.79 -3.70
C GLY A 30 -45.34 39.29 -4.29
N ALA A 31 -45.33 38.87 -5.56
CA ALA A 31 -44.14 38.35 -6.24
C ALA A 31 -43.52 39.40 -7.18
N GLY A 32 -42.18 39.43 -7.24
CA GLY A 32 -41.43 40.30 -8.15
C GLY A 32 -39.95 39.91 -8.19
N GLN A 33 -39.55 39.12 -9.19
CA GLN A 33 -38.15 38.74 -9.40
C GLN A 33 -37.37 39.82 -10.16
N PRO A 34 -36.14 40.17 -9.73
CA PRO A 34 -35.11 40.65 -10.64
C PRO A 34 -34.49 39.47 -11.42
N ALA A 35 -33.76 39.81 -12.49
CA ALA A 35 -33.34 38.86 -13.53
C ALA A 35 -32.28 37.82 -13.12
N GLY A 36 -32.27 36.71 -13.86
CA GLY A 36 -31.03 36.18 -14.44
C GLY A 36 -30.11 35.35 -13.52
N ALA A 37 -30.58 34.18 -13.12
CA ALA A 37 -29.70 33.02 -12.96
C ALA A 37 -29.84 32.12 -14.20
N GLU A 38 -28.76 31.46 -14.60
CA GLU A 38 -28.84 30.32 -15.51
C GLU A 38 -29.69 29.20 -14.86
N PRO A 39 -30.42 28.39 -15.63
CA PRO A 39 -31.25 27.33 -15.06
C PRO A 39 -30.35 26.23 -14.46
N THR A 40 -30.10 26.32 -13.16
CA THR A 40 -29.34 25.32 -12.39
C THR A 40 -29.95 23.95 -12.62
N SER A 41 -29.19 23.06 -13.27
CA SER A 41 -29.66 21.72 -13.62
C SER A 41 -30.10 20.96 -12.37
N ALA A 42 -31.25 20.28 -12.45
CA ALA A 42 -31.86 19.67 -11.29
C ALA A 42 -31.02 18.49 -10.76
N ASP A 43 -30.83 18.47 -9.44
CA ASP A 43 -30.13 17.38 -8.75
C ASP A 43 -30.89 16.05 -8.87
N VAL A 44 -30.15 14.98 -9.16
CA VAL A 44 -30.64 13.61 -9.10
C VAL A 44 -30.41 13.09 -7.69
N THR A 45 -31.50 12.84 -6.95
CA THR A 45 -31.48 12.43 -5.53
C THR A 45 -31.85 10.97 -5.30
N GLY A 46 -32.03 10.17 -6.37
CA GLY A 46 -32.47 8.79 -6.29
C GLY A 46 -32.42 8.06 -7.63
N GLY A 47 -32.86 6.80 -7.64
CA GLY A 47 -32.86 5.95 -8.83
C GLY A 47 -33.70 6.51 -10.00
N ARG A 48 -33.22 6.28 -11.23
CA ARG A 48 -33.83 6.69 -12.50
C ARG A 48 -33.61 5.59 -13.55
N PRO A 49 -34.62 5.13 -14.29
CA PRO A 49 -34.40 4.23 -15.41
C PRO A 49 -33.64 4.94 -16.54
N ALA A 50 -32.92 4.18 -17.36
CA ALA A 50 -32.38 4.70 -18.61
C ALA A 50 -33.51 5.16 -19.55
N THR A 51 -33.22 6.17 -20.36
CA THR A 51 -34.09 6.64 -21.46
C THR A 51 -33.28 6.70 -22.75
N ALA A 52 -33.93 7.02 -23.87
CA ALA A 52 -33.22 7.24 -25.14
C ALA A 52 -32.20 8.40 -25.10
N SER A 53 -32.22 9.25 -24.07
CA SER A 53 -31.37 10.44 -23.95
C SER A 53 -30.62 10.57 -22.62
N ALA A 54 -30.76 9.62 -21.68
CA ALA A 54 -30.12 9.70 -20.37
C ALA A 54 -29.81 8.30 -19.79
N VAL A 55 -28.66 8.17 -19.12
CA VAL A 55 -28.20 6.88 -18.54
C VAL A 55 -29.07 6.44 -17.36
N GLU A 56 -29.05 5.15 -17.05
CA GLU A 56 -29.63 4.63 -15.79
C GLU A 56 -28.90 5.24 -14.57
N VAL A 57 -29.65 5.56 -13.51
CA VAL A 57 -29.12 5.85 -12.18
C VAL A 57 -29.68 4.83 -11.20
N PHE A 58 -28.81 4.17 -10.44
CA PHE A 58 -29.20 3.28 -9.35
C PHE A 58 -28.46 3.64 -8.06
N THR A 59 -29.10 3.41 -6.91
CA THR A 59 -28.59 3.78 -5.58
C THR A 59 -28.50 2.59 -4.63
N GLY A 60 -28.83 1.39 -5.11
CA GLY A 60 -28.64 0.14 -4.35
C GLY A 60 -27.23 -0.39 -4.60
N PRO A 61 -26.53 -0.89 -3.56
CA PRO A 61 -25.19 -1.43 -3.71
C PRO A 61 -25.20 -2.62 -4.69
N PRO A 62 -24.16 -2.79 -5.52
CA PRO A 62 -24.04 -3.96 -6.37
C PRO A 62 -24.00 -5.23 -5.51
N ALA A 63 -24.74 -6.26 -5.91
CA ALA A 63 -24.79 -7.52 -5.18
C ALA A 63 -23.39 -8.16 -5.14
N VAL A 64 -22.81 -8.21 -3.93
CA VAL A 64 -21.50 -8.82 -3.68
C VAL A 64 -21.57 -10.29 -4.10
N PRO A 65 -20.66 -10.78 -4.96
CA PRO A 65 -20.62 -12.20 -5.33
C PRO A 65 -20.09 -13.04 -4.16
N ASP A 66 -20.52 -14.29 -4.09
CA ASP A 66 -19.85 -15.29 -3.25
C ASP A 66 -18.39 -15.49 -3.71
N GLN A 67 -17.52 -15.88 -2.78
CA GLN A 67 -16.12 -16.14 -3.10
C GLN A 67 -16.00 -17.32 -4.08
N LEU A 68 -15.37 -17.06 -5.24
CA LEU A 68 -15.02 -18.11 -6.20
C LEU A 68 -14.00 -19.09 -5.57
N SER A 69 -14.09 -20.37 -5.91
CA SER A 69 -13.04 -21.34 -5.57
C SER A 69 -11.77 -21.04 -6.37
N ASP A 70 -10.60 -21.32 -5.79
CA ASP A 70 -9.29 -20.95 -6.37
C ASP A 70 -9.11 -21.45 -7.82
N ASP A 71 -9.68 -22.62 -8.15
CA ASP A 71 -9.66 -23.19 -9.50
C ASP A 71 -10.62 -22.49 -10.49
N VAL A 72 -11.76 -21.99 -10.03
CA VAL A 72 -12.65 -21.11 -10.80
C VAL A 72 -12.04 -19.72 -10.96
N ALA A 73 -11.34 -19.21 -9.95
CA ALA A 73 -10.64 -17.93 -10.01
C ALA A 73 -9.46 -17.97 -11.01
N LEU A 74 -8.59 -18.98 -10.93
CA LEU A 74 -7.50 -19.20 -11.89
C LEU A 74 -8.02 -19.46 -13.31
N ALA A 75 -9.18 -20.12 -13.44
CA ALA A 75 -9.81 -20.31 -14.75
C ALA A 75 -10.51 -19.05 -15.28
N LEU A 76 -10.98 -18.15 -14.41
CA LEU A 76 -11.47 -16.82 -14.77
C LEU A 76 -10.30 -15.93 -15.21
N GLU A 77 -9.21 -15.89 -14.45
CA GLU A 77 -7.96 -15.18 -14.80
C GLU A 77 -7.41 -15.64 -16.17
N ALA A 78 -7.39 -16.95 -16.43
CA ALA A 78 -7.02 -17.51 -17.72
C ALA A 78 -8.04 -17.23 -18.85
N ALA A 79 -9.29 -16.87 -18.53
CA ALA A 79 -10.25 -16.35 -19.50
C ALA A 79 -10.08 -14.84 -19.73
N GLU A 80 -9.79 -14.08 -18.67
CA GLU A 80 -9.51 -12.64 -18.71
C GLU A 80 -8.28 -12.38 -19.57
N ALA A 81 -7.20 -13.15 -19.39
CA ALA A 81 -6.00 -13.09 -20.23
C ALA A 81 -6.28 -13.40 -21.72
N ARG A 82 -7.30 -14.22 -22.05
CA ARG A 82 -7.75 -14.42 -23.45
C ARG A 82 -8.51 -13.22 -23.99
N ALA A 83 -9.33 -12.58 -23.16
CA ALA A 83 -10.03 -11.36 -23.54
C ALA A 83 -9.05 -10.18 -23.70
N GLU A 84 -8.02 -10.08 -22.87
CA GLU A 84 -6.93 -9.10 -23.01
C GLU A 84 -6.05 -9.35 -24.24
N ALA A 85 -5.87 -10.62 -24.64
CA ALA A 85 -5.20 -10.99 -25.89
C ALA A 85 -6.03 -10.71 -27.16
N ASP A 86 -7.36 -10.60 -27.04
CA ASP A 86 -8.27 -10.36 -28.17
C ASP A 86 -9.38 -9.31 -27.84
N PRO A 87 -8.99 -8.09 -27.42
CA PRO A 87 -9.88 -7.18 -26.70
C PRO A 87 -10.88 -6.46 -27.60
N ALA A 88 -10.73 -6.55 -28.92
CA ALA A 88 -11.65 -5.96 -29.90
C ALA A 88 -12.86 -6.86 -30.23
N ASP A 89 -12.72 -8.18 -30.02
CA ASP A 89 -13.73 -9.20 -30.34
C ASP A 89 -14.30 -9.90 -29.09
N LEU A 90 -13.55 -9.95 -28.00
CA LEU A 90 -14.00 -10.49 -26.71
C LEU A 90 -14.37 -9.38 -25.73
N ALA A 91 -15.34 -9.65 -24.87
CA ALA A 91 -15.76 -8.80 -23.75
C ALA A 91 -15.12 -9.30 -22.44
N PRO A 92 -15.06 -8.46 -21.38
CA PRO A 92 -14.53 -8.91 -20.10
C PRO A 92 -15.32 -10.12 -19.59
N PRO A 93 -14.64 -11.23 -19.23
CA PRO A 93 -15.30 -12.40 -18.69
C PRO A 93 -15.96 -12.16 -17.34
N TYR A 94 -16.85 -13.08 -16.95
CA TYR A 94 -17.42 -13.14 -15.61
C TYR A 94 -17.85 -14.57 -15.27
N VAL A 95 -18.27 -14.82 -14.03
CA VAL A 95 -18.91 -16.08 -13.63
C VAL A 95 -20.42 -15.84 -13.50
N ASP A 96 -21.21 -16.59 -14.27
CA ASP A 96 -22.66 -16.59 -14.19
C ASP A 96 -23.11 -17.13 -12.82
N ARG A 97 -23.84 -16.29 -12.07
CA ARG A 97 -24.21 -16.56 -10.67
C ARG A 97 -25.24 -17.68 -10.51
N ALA A 98 -26.05 -17.95 -11.54
CA ALA A 98 -27.11 -18.95 -11.48
C ALA A 98 -26.61 -20.37 -11.84
N THR A 99 -25.50 -20.46 -12.58
CA THR A 99 -24.97 -21.71 -13.12
C THR A 99 -23.53 -22.03 -12.70
N GLY A 100 -22.81 -21.07 -12.09
CA GLY A 100 -21.40 -21.22 -11.71
C GLY A 100 -20.44 -21.32 -12.90
N ARG A 101 -20.88 -20.93 -14.10
CA ARG A 101 -20.11 -21.06 -15.35
C ARG A 101 -19.33 -19.79 -15.66
N ILE A 102 -18.08 -19.94 -16.09
CA ILE A 102 -17.35 -18.85 -16.74
C ILE A 102 -18.08 -18.48 -18.03
N VAL A 103 -18.21 -17.17 -18.27
CA VAL A 103 -18.82 -16.58 -19.45
C VAL A 103 -17.80 -15.65 -20.09
N VAL A 104 -17.53 -15.84 -21.38
CA VAL A 104 -16.68 -14.98 -22.20
C VAL A 104 -17.56 -14.42 -23.31
N GLY A 105 -18.06 -13.20 -23.16
CA GLY A 105 -18.90 -12.57 -24.16
C GLY A 105 -18.13 -12.36 -25.46
N VAL A 106 -18.74 -12.71 -26.60
CA VAL A 106 -18.14 -12.54 -27.94
C VAL A 106 -18.93 -11.48 -28.70
N ARG A 107 -18.24 -10.50 -29.28
CA ARG A 107 -18.87 -9.40 -30.03
C ARG A 107 -19.77 -9.94 -31.13
N GLY A 108 -20.97 -9.38 -31.28
CA GLY A 108 -22.01 -9.96 -32.15
C GLY A 108 -21.62 -10.20 -33.61
N ASN A 109 -20.60 -9.49 -34.12
CA ASN A 109 -20.05 -9.57 -35.47
C ASN A 109 -18.65 -10.22 -35.57
N ALA A 110 -18.08 -10.73 -34.48
CA ALA A 110 -16.79 -11.44 -34.50
C ALA A 110 -16.89 -12.78 -35.24
N ASP A 111 -15.76 -13.28 -35.75
CA ASP A 111 -15.73 -14.51 -36.55
C ASP A 111 -15.80 -15.81 -35.70
N SER A 112 -15.98 -16.94 -36.38
CA SER A 112 -16.18 -18.25 -35.73
C SER A 112 -14.93 -18.79 -35.00
N THR A 113 -13.72 -18.34 -35.36
CA THR A 113 -12.49 -18.69 -34.65
C THR A 113 -12.40 -17.98 -33.30
N LYS A 114 -12.90 -16.73 -33.22
CA LYS A 114 -13.04 -15.97 -31.95
C LYS A 114 -13.97 -16.67 -30.98
N VAL A 115 -15.11 -17.16 -31.49
CA VAL A 115 -16.06 -17.97 -30.70
C VAL A 115 -15.39 -19.26 -30.21
N ALA A 116 -14.64 -19.96 -31.07
CA ALA A 116 -13.93 -21.19 -30.69
C ALA A 116 -12.81 -20.96 -29.67
N TYR A 117 -12.07 -19.85 -29.79
CA TYR A 117 -11.01 -19.43 -28.87
C TYR A 117 -11.57 -19.08 -27.48
N ALA A 118 -12.67 -18.33 -27.43
CA ALA A 118 -13.39 -18.03 -26.19
C ALA A 118 -13.96 -19.30 -25.52
N ALA A 119 -14.50 -20.24 -26.31
CA ALA A 119 -15.09 -21.49 -25.81
C ALA A 119 -14.06 -22.60 -25.47
N ALA A 120 -12.78 -22.41 -25.79
CA ALA A 120 -11.76 -23.44 -25.59
C ALA A 120 -11.59 -23.82 -24.11
N GLY A 121 -11.28 -25.09 -23.84
CA GLY A 121 -11.05 -25.57 -22.47
C GLY A 121 -9.94 -24.79 -21.74
N ILE A 122 -10.11 -24.58 -20.44
CA ILE A 122 -9.16 -23.90 -19.55
C ILE A 122 -8.69 -24.90 -18.50
N ALA A 123 -7.38 -25.17 -18.44
CA ALA A 123 -6.75 -26.10 -17.50
C ALA A 123 -5.89 -25.34 -16.48
N VAL A 124 -5.81 -25.84 -15.24
CA VAL A 124 -5.18 -25.15 -14.09
C VAL A 124 -4.22 -26.09 -13.33
N ASP A 125 -3.03 -25.58 -12.95
CA ASP A 125 -1.93 -26.30 -12.26
C ASP A 125 -1.13 -25.34 -11.33
N PRO A 126 -0.80 -25.67 -10.05
CA PRO A 126 -0.30 -24.68 -9.05
C PRO A 126 1.22 -24.75 -8.68
N ALA A 127 2.08 -23.80 -9.15
CA ALA A 127 3.57 -23.92 -9.23
C ALA A 127 4.52 -22.91 -8.47
N ASN A 128 5.60 -22.36 -9.11
CA ASN A 128 6.97 -22.17 -8.51
C ASN A 128 7.81 -20.89 -8.87
N VAL A 129 9.07 -20.80 -8.34
CA VAL A 129 10.30 -19.99 -8.75
C VAL A 129 10.62 -18.63 -8.03
N VAL A 130 11.91 -18.21 -7.87
CA VAL A 130 12.44 -17.09 -6.99
C VAL A 130 13.76 -16.37 -7.47
N ASP A 131 14.11 -15.16 -6.97
CA ASP A 131 15.24 -14.21 -7.35
C ASP A 131 15.90 -13.43 -6.12
N ASP A 132 17.01 -12.63 -6.25
CA ASP A 132 17.74 -11.83 -5.17
C ASP A 132 17.71 -10.25 -5.28
N GLY A 133 18.76 -9.41 -5.57
CA GLY A 133 18.55 -7.92 -5.78
C GLY A 133 19.69 -6.85 -5.73
N ASN A 134 19.38 -5.58 -6.10
CA ASN A 134 20.28 -4.38 -6.18
C ASN A 134 19.57 -3.01 -5.91
N ASP A 135 20.18 -1.83 -6.16
CA ASP A 135 19.58 -0.48 -5.92
C ASP A 135 18.27 -0.19 -6.70
N ASP A 136 17.46 0.76 -6.21
CA ASP A 136 16.25 1.19 -6.93
C ASP A 136 16.56 2.16 -8.07
N ALA A 137 16.39 1.69 -9.31
CA ALA A 137 16.67 2.47 -10.51
C ALA A 137 15.67 3.62 -10.78
N THR A 138 14.57 3.72 -10.03
CA THR A 138 13.57 4.81 -10.19
C THR A 138 13.84 6.05 -9.33
N GLN A 139 14.98 6.13 -8.63
CA GLN A 139 15.32 7.25 -7.75
C GLN A 139 16.38 8.20 -8.33
N GLU A 140 16.25 9.50 -8.07
CA GLU A 140 17.18 10.51 -8.56
C GLU A 140 18.58 10.37 -7.92
N GLY A 141 19.62 10.58 -8.74
CA GLY A 141 21.03 10.50 -8.31
C GLY A 141 21.65 9.10 -8.35
N VAL A 142 20.91 8.07 -8.78
CA VAL A 142 21.47 6.74 -9.05
C VAL A 142 22.10 6.72 -10.45
N GLU A 143 23.40 6.41 -10.55
CA GLU A 143 24.02 6.12 -11.84
C GLU A 143 23.39 4.89 -12.50
N SER A 144 22.72 5.10 -13.63
CA SER A 144 22.25 4.05 -14.56
C SER A 144 23.44 3.47 -15.33
N GLY A 145 24.30 2.75 -14.60
CA GLY A 145 25.42 2.00 -15.15
C GLY A 145 24.95 1.07 -16.26
N LYS A 146 25.48 1.28 -17.47
CA LYS A 146 25.15 0.51 -18.68
C LYS A 146 25.47 -0.97 -18.47
N THR A 147 24.77 -1.84 -19.19
CA THR A 147 25.14 -3.26 -19.33
C THR A 147 26.58 -3.38 -19.82
N GLU A 148 27.46 -3.82 -18.94
CA GLU A 148 28.75 -4.39 -19.31
C GLU A 148 28.49 -5.83 -19.79
N GLU A 149 28.91 -6.14 -21.01
CA GLU A 149 28.60 -7.40 -21.68
C GLU A 149 29.40 -8.55 -21.03
N PRO A 150 28.76 -9.68 -20.65
CA PRO A 150 29.47 -10.76 -19.96
C PRO A 150 30.52 -11.41 -20.88
N PRO A 151 31.73 -11.72 -20.39
CA PRO A 151 32.64 -12.58 -21.14
C PRO A 151 32.00 -13.98 -21.34
N PRO A 152 32.27 -14.66 -22.47
CA PRO A 152 31.64 -15.95 -22.77
C PRO A 152 32.04 -17.01 -21.74
N ALA A 153 31.05 -17.79 -21.28
CA ALA A 153 31.22 -18.76 -20.21
C ALA A 153 31.66 -20.15 -20.71
N GLU A 154 32.54 -20.81 -19.95
CA GLU A 154 32.81 -22.25 -20.09
C GLU A 154 31.79 -23.10 -19.28
N PRO A 155 31.35 -24.28 -19.77
CA PRO A 155 30.21 -25.00 -19.15
C PRO A 155 30.58 -26.28 -18.36
N ALA A 156 30.01 -26.43 -17.15
CA ALA A 156 29.69 -27.72 -16.46
C ALA A 156 29.12 -27.45 -15.04
N THR A 157 28.25 -28.25 -14.40
CA THR A 157 27.24 -29.27 -14.80
C THR A 157 26.27 -29.45 -13.61
N LEU A 158 25.03 -29.92 -13.84
CA LEU A 158 24.00 -30.16 -12.80
C LEU A 158 23.64 -31.65 -12.66
N THR A 159 23.32 -32.13 -11.44
CA THR A 159 22.55 -33.37 -11.18
C THR A 159 21.87 -33.36 -9.81
N GLY A 160 20.59 -33.77 -9.74
CA GLY A 160 19.92 -34.21 -8.49
C GLY A 160 18.51 -33.64 -8.25
N GLN A 161 17.47 -34.45 -8.48
CA GLN A 161 16.05 -34.11 -8.24
C GLN A 161 15.24 -35.39 -7.89
N GLU A 162 14.19 -35.27 -7.05
CA GLU A 162 13.29 -36.36 -6.65
C GLU A 162 11.98 -36.42 -7.50
N PRO A 163 11.26 -37.57 -7.52
CA PRO A 163 10.24 -37.86 -8.53
C PRO A 163 8.85 -37.25 -8.30
N ASP A 164 8.10 -37.11 -9.40
CA ASP A 164 6.87 -36.32 -9.49
C ASP A 164 5.61 -36.94 -8.83
N ARG A 165 4.69 -36.06 -8.43
CA ARG A 165 3.28 -36.39 -8.21
C ARG A 165 2.50 -36.17 -9.50
N ILE A 166 1.68 -37.14 -9.91
CA ILE A 166 0.76 -36.95 -11.04
C ILE A 166 -0.37 -36.00 -10.62
N ILE A 167 -0.36 -34.79 -11.15
CA ILE A 167 -1.45 -33.81 -11.01
C ILE A 167 -2.39 -33.96 -12.21
N ILE A 168 -3.69 -34.07 -11.97
CA ILE A 168 -4.71 -34.08 -13.02
C ILE A 168 -5.37 -32.69 -13.03
N PRO A 169 -5.19 -31.88 -14.08
CA PRO A 169 -5.76 -30.53 -14.12
C PRO A 169 -7.28 -30.58 -14.28
N ARG A 170 -8.00 -29.73 -13.53
CA ARG A 170 -9.43 -29.50 -13.76
C ARG A 170 -9.61 -28.66 -15.02
N ILE A 171 -10.56 -29.04 -15.88
CA ILE A 171 -10.87 -28.32 -17.13
C ILE A 171 -12.21 -27.61 -17.02
N PHE A 172 -12.23 -26.31 -17.34
CA PHE A 172 -13.42 -25.47 -17.43
C PHE A 172 -13.77 -25.15 -18.88
N TYR A 173 -15.07 -25.04 -19.20
CA TYR A 173 -15.59 -24.77 -20.54
C TYR A 173 -16.50 -23.53 -20.53
N PRO A 174 -16.00 -22.36 -20.97
CA PRO A 174 -16.76 -21.12 -20.97
C PRO A 174 -18.05 -21.17 -21.79
N SER A 175 -19.02 -20.34 -21.41
CA SER A 175 -20.18 -19.99 -22.23
C SER A 175 -19.84 -18.75 -23.07
N THR A 176 -20.25 -18.72 -24.34
CA THR A 176 -19.89 -17.64 -25.29
C THR A 176 -21.13 -16.93 -25.86
N PRO A 177 -21.85 -16.13 -25.06
CA PRO A 177 -23.00 -15.37 -25.52
C PRO A 177 -22.57 -14.23 -26.46
N LYS A 178 -23.46 -13.82 -27.36
CA LYS A 178 -23.24 -12.63 -28.19
C LYS A 178 -23.49 -11.35 -27.38
N VAL A 179 -22.55 -10.41 -27.45
CA VAL A 179 -22.59 -9.13 -26.73
C VAL A 179 -22.36 -7.93 -27.67
N LYS A 180 -22.66 -6.71 -27.19
CA LYS A 180 -22.66 -5.49 -28.01
C LYS A 180 -21.30 -4.78 -27.98
N TYR A 181 -20.64 -4.76 -26.82
CA TYR A 181 -19.38 -4.07 -26.57
C TYR A 181 -18.26 -5.06 -26.22
N SER A 182 -17.08 -4.83 -26.77
CA SER A 182 -15.85 -5.58 -26.47
C SER A 182 -15.14 -5.06 -25.21
N LEU A 183 -14.06 -5.71 -24.78
CA LEU A 183 -13.21 -5.27 -23.68
C LEU A 183 -12.57 -3.91 -24.00
N ALA A 184 -12.08 -3.71 -25.22
CA ALA A 184 -11.56 -2.43 -25.68
C ALA A 184 -12.65 -1.34 -25.65
N ASP A 185 -13.88 -1.66 -26.08
CA ASP A 185 -15.00 -0.70 -26.03
C ASP A 185 -15.35 -0.27 -24.59
N LEU A 186 -15.27 -1.17 -23.62
CA LEU A 186 -15.65 -0.88 -22.23
C LEU A 186 -14.50 -0.27 -21.43
N THR A 187 -13.26 -0.72 -21.65
CA THR A 187 -12.06 -0.17 -21.04
C THR A 187 -11.85 1.29 -21.44
N ALA A 188 -11.95 1.63 -22.73
CA ALA A 188 -11.76 3.01 -23.20
C ALA A 188 -12.72 4.00 -22.50
N VAL A 189 -14.00 3.66 -22.35
CA VAL A 189 -14.97 4.52 -21.64
C VAL A 189 -14.71 4.54 -20.13
N LYS A 190 -14.29 3.41 -19.55
CA LYS A 190 -13.93 3.31 -18.12
C LYS A 190 -12.69 4.13 -17.76
N ASP A 191 -11.73 4.30 -18.68
CA ASP A 191 -10.55 5.16 -18.50
C ASP A 191 -10.87 6.65 -18.76
N GLU A 192 -11.64 6.98 -19.81
CA GLU A 192 -11.92 8.39 -20.18
C GLU A 192 -12.89 9.11 -19.24
N VAL A 193 -13.93 8.42 -18.73
CA VAL A 193 -15.14 9.09 -18.22
C VAL A 193 -14.93 10.04 -17.04
N LEU A 194 -13.96 9.77 -16.16
CA LEU A 194 -13.65 10.62 -14.99
C LEU A 194 -12.79 11.85 -15.32
N GLU A 195 -12.17 11.87 -16.50
CA GLU A 195 -11.33 12.97 -16.99
C GLU A 195 -12.02 13.78 -18.10
N SER A 196 -13.24 13.40 -18.46
CA SER A 196 -14.03 14.00 -19.55
C SER A 196 -14.58 15.39 -19.23
N ASP A 197 -14.76 16.21 -20.27
CA ASP A 197 -15.36 17.56 -20.24
C ASP A 197 -16.89 17.56 -20.04
N ILE A 198 -17.45 16.51 -19.41
CA ILE A 198 -18.87 16.40 -19.10
C ILE A 198 -19.26 17.36 -17.95
N PRO A 199 -20.37 18.13 -18.08
CA PRO A 199 -20.89 18.94 -16.98
C PRO A 199 -21.16 18.09 -15.72
N GLY A 200 -20.58 18.50 -14.60
CA GLY A 200 -20.68 17.79 -13.32
C GLY A 200 -19.74 16.59 -13.14
N VAL A 201 -18.70 16.42 -13.98
CA VAL A 201 -17.68 15.36 -13.84
C VAL A 201 -17.05 15.29 -12.43
N SER A 202 -16.93 16.42 -11.73
CA SER A 202 -16.42 16.49 -10.35
C SER A 202 -17.31 15.83 -9.28
N GLY A 203 -18.56 15.49 -9.63
CA GLY A 203 -19.43 14.64 -8.80
C GLY A 203 -19.17 13.13 -8.98
N LEU A 204 -18.29 12.73 -9.91
CA LEU A 204 -17.95 11.35 -10.23
C LEU A 204 -16.64 10.97 -9.54
N TYR A 205 -16.56 9.77 -8.93
CA TYR A 205 -15.41 9.38 -8.09
C TYR A 205 -14.78 8.01 -8.42
N ALA A 206 -15.41 7.19 -9.26
CA ALA A 206 -14.82 5.94 -9.74
C ALA A 206 -15.52 5.42 -11.01
N ALA A 207 -14.83 4.64 -11.83
CA ALA A 207 -15.39 3.92 -12.97
C ALA A 207 -14.96 2.45 -12.94
N SER A 208 -15.84 1.54 -13.35
CA SER A 208 -15.57 0.10 -13.43
C SER A 208 -16.47 -0.58 -14.43
N VAL A 209 -16.02 -1.66 -15.06
CA VAL A 209 -16.84 -2.42 -16.01
C VAL A 209 -17.79 -3.39 -15.26
N ASP A 210 -19.08 -3.35 -15.60
CA ASP A 210 -20.08 -4.37 -15.28
C ASP A 210 -20.11 -5.36 -16.46
N ALA A 211 -19.32 -6.43 -16.35
CA ALA A 211 -19.19 -7.47 -17.37
C ALA A 211 -20.52 -8.22 -17.61
N GLU A 212 -21.26 -8.50 -16.53
CA GLU A 212 -22.55 -9.21 -16.53
C GLU A 212 -23.63 -8.44 -17.31
N ARG A 213 -23.58 -7.09 -17.32
CA ARG A 213 -24.44 -6.22 -18.15
C ARG A 213 -23.73 -5.59 -19.35
N ASN A 214 -22.50 -6.02 -19.67
CA ASN A 214 -21.70 -5.55 -20.80
C ASN A 214 -21.58 -4.01 -20.91
N ARG A 215 -21.37 -3.30 -19.79
CA ARG A 215 -21.41 -1.82 -19.72
C ARG A 215 -20.43 -1.24 -18.69
N VAL A 216 -20.20 0.07 -18.71
CA VAL A 216 -19.43 0.79 -17.67
C VAL A 216 -20.37 1.32 -16.59
N VAL A 217 -20.00 1.11 -15.33
CA VAL A 217 -20.64 1.73 -14.16
C VAL A 217 -19.72 2.83 -13.61
N VAL A 218 -20.23 4.06 -13.65
CA VAL A 218 -19.62 5.24 -13.04
C VAL A 218 -20.22 5.41 -11.65
N ARG A 219 -19.42 5.75 -10.64
CA ARG A 219 -19.90 6.04 -9.27
C ARG A 219 -19.90 7.54 -9.02
N ALA A 220 -20.98 8.06 -8.45
CA ALA A 220 -21.19 9.49 -8.24
C ALA A 220 -21.53 9.80 -6.77
N SER A 221 -20.93 10.85 -6.21
CA SER A 221 -21.24 11.41 -4.89
C SER A 221 -22.30 12.52 -4.97
N ALA A 222 -22.39 13.17 -6.13
CA ALA A 222 -23.46 14.08 -6.55
C ALA A 222 -23.68 13.95 -8.07
N LEU A 223 -24.87 14.25 -8.58
CA LEU A 223 -25.22 14.08 -10.00
C LEU A 223 -26.38 15.01 -10.40
N THR A 224 -26.30 15.66 -11.56
CA THR A 224 -27.42 16.44 -12.13
C THR A 224 -28.08 15.72 -13.31
N GLU A 225 -29.32 16.12 -13.65
CA GLU A 225 -30.03 15.64 -14.85
C GLU A 225 -29.25 15.96 -16.15
N GLU A 226 -28.46 17.05 -16.16
CA GLU A 226 -27.53 17.41 -17.24
C GLU A 226 -26.36 16.43 -17.32
N THR A 227 -25.68 16.10 -16.22
CA THR A 227 -24.63 15.06 -16.20
C THR A 227 -25.16 13.73 -16.72
N ARG A 228 -26.37 13.32 -16.31
CA ARG A 228 -27.03 12.08 -16.77
C ARG A 228 -27.34 12.08 -18.27
N THR A 229 -27.64 13.24 -18.84
CA THR A 229 -27.94 13.45 -20.27
C THR A 229 -26.65 13.52 -21.11
N ALA A 230 -25.62 14.19 -20.61
CA ALA A 230 -24.31 14.30 -21.25
C ALA A 230 -23.59 12.93 -21.34
N LEU A 231 -23.60 12.13 -20.26
CA LEU A 231 -23.07 10.75 -20.26
C LEU A 231 -23.73 9.88 -21.34
N ALA A 232 -25.05 9.97 -21.50
CA ALA A 232 -25.77 9.22 -22.53
C ALA A 232 -25.46 9.73 -23.95
N SER A 233 -25.34 11.05 -24.11
CA SER A 233 -25.05 11.69 -25.41
C SER A 233 -23.62 11.39 -25.89
N ARG A 234 -22.65 11.27 -24.98
CA ARG A 234 -21.24 10.98 -25.29
C ARG A 234 -20.96 9.49 -25.48
N TYR A 235 -21.43 8.63 -24.57
CA TYR A 235 -21.04 7.22 -24.53
C TYR A 235 -22.15 6.23 -24.92
N GLY A 236 -23.42 6.66 -24.89
CA GLY A 236 -24.60 5.84 -25.13
C GLY A 236 -25.31 5.41 -23.84
N ALA A 237 -26.63 5.57 -23.81
CA ALA A 237 -27.47 5.32 -22.62
C ALA A 237 -27.48 3.87 -22.12
N ASP A 238 -27.05 2.90 -22.95
CA ASP A 238 -26.92 1.48 -22.58
C ASP A 238 -25.46 1.05 -22.30
N ARG A 239 -24.46 1.82 -22.77
CA ARG A 239 -23.03 1.56 -22.53
C ARG A 239 -22.56 2.08 -21.16
N VAL A 240 -23.26 3.05 -20.59
CA VAL A 240 -22.94 3.67 -19.29
C VAL A 240 -24.16 3.67 -18.38
N ALA A 241 -23.94 3.39 -17.09
CA ALA A 241 -24.89 3.61 -16.00
C ALA A 241 -24.18 4.28 -14.81
N VAL A 242 -24.94 4.98 -13.96
CA VAL A 242 -24.41 5.65 -12.76
C VAL A 242 -24.91 4.97 -11.49
N HIS A 243 -23.97 4.57 -10.63
CA HIS A 243 -24.24 4.23 -9.24
C HIS A 243 -24.10 5.50 -8.38
N LEU A 244 -25.22 6.12 -8.04
CA LEU A 244 -25.26 7.32 -7.22
C LEU A 244 -25.25 6.93 -5.73
N THR A 245 -24.30 7.47 -4.98
CA THR A 245 -24.17 7.31 -3.52
C THR A 245 -24.06 8.72 -2.91
N PRO A 246 -25.18 9.38 -2.60
CA PRO A 246 -25.19 10.79 -2.20
C PRO A 246 -24.31 11.05 -0.97
N GLY A 247 -23.35 11.98 -1.10
CA GLY A 247 -22.40 12.28 -0.03
C GLY A 247 -21.33 11.21 0.21
N ALA A 248 -21.06 10.33 -0.76
CA ALA A 248 -19.88 9.47 -0.71
C ALA A 248 -18.59 10.30 -0.72
N ASP A 249 -17.73 10.06 0.27
CA ASP A 249 -16.37 10.60 0.36
C ASP A 249 -15.35 9.46 0.18
N VAL A 250 -14.18 9.79 -0.35
CA VAL A 250 -13.09 8.85 -0.65
C VAL A 250 -11.79 9.34 0.01
N GLU A 251 -11.72 9.15 1.33
CA GLU A 251 -10.61 9.60 2.18
C GLU A 251 -9.21 9.11 1.71
N ALA A 252 -8.20 9.92 1.97
CA ALA A 252 -6.87 9.76 1.40
C ALA A 252 -5.97 8.72 2.12
N MET A 253 -5.30 7.91 1.29
CA MET A 253 -3.87 7.54 1.35
C MET A 253 -3.22 7.41 2.74
N TYR A 254 -2.94 6.18 3.18
CA TYR A 254 -2.08 5.92 4.35
C TYR A 254 -0.61 6.15 4.01
N SER A 255 0.01 7.15 4.63
CA SER A 255 1.44 7.48 4.51
C SER A 255 2.25 6.97 5.70
N ARG A 256 3.59 7.09 5.63
CA ARG A 256 4.52 6.74 6.73
C ARG A 256 4.07 7.24 8.11
N ASP A 257 3.60 8.49 8.16
CA ASP A 257 3.19 9.18 9.41
C ASP A 257 1.76 8.87 9.86
N SER A 258 0.93 8.25 9.02
CA SER A 258 -0.48 7.90 9.32
C SER A 258 -0.79 6.41 9.05
N ASP A 259 0.20 5.56 9.33
CA ASP A 259 0.17 4.15 8.98
C ASP A 259 -1.00 3.39 9.63
N ALA A 260 -1.51 2.39 8.90
CA ALA A 260 -2.64 1.56 9.31
C ALA A 260 -2.15 0.26 9.95
N ASN A 261 -2.90 -0.28 10.92
CA ASN A 261 -2.76 -1.67 11.30
C ASN A 261 -3.28 -2.56 10.13
N PRO A 262 -2.46 -3.44 9.50
CA PRO A 262 -1.14 -3.93 9.92
C PRO A 262 0.04 -3.08 9.41
N PHE A 263 0.91 -2.66 10.33
CA PHE A 263 1.95 -1.66 10.07
C PHE A 263 3.07 -2.12 9.14
N PHE A 264 3.66 -1.19 8.39
CA PHE A 264 4.71 -1.46 7.39
C PHE A 264 6.11 -1.02 7.87
N GLY A 265 7.15 -1.56 7.22
CA GLY A 265 8.50 -1.01 7.34
C GLY A 265 8.60 0.41 6.76
N GLY A 266 9.47 1.24 7.30
CA GLY A 266 9.60 2.64 6.90
C GLY A 266 8.47 3.57 7.40
N ALA A 267 7.61 3.08 8.29
CA ALA A 267 6.54 3.86 8.95
C ALA A 267 7.00 4.49 10.27
N THR A 268 6.26 5.50 10.74
CA THR A 268 6.64 6.35 11.88
C THR A 268 6.15 5.78 13.21
N VAL A 269 7.06 5.60 14.17
CA VAL A 269 6.77 5.05 15.51
C VAL A 269 7.17 6.02 16.62
N HIS A 270 6.26 6.19 17.59
CA HIS A 270 6.49 6.95 18.81
C HIS A 270 6.95 6.01 19.93
N THR A 271 8.09 6.33 20.55
CA THR A 271 8.74 5.51 21.58
C THR A 271 8.88 6.29 22.89
N ASN A 272 9.60 5.75 23.88
CA ASN A 272 10.00 6.49 25.09
C ASN A 272 11.25 7.39 24.89
N ARG A 273 11.81 7.43 23.68
CA ARG A 273 13.02 8.21 23.33
C ARG A 273 12.73 9.32 22.31
N GLY A 274 11.66 9.17 21.52
CA GLY A 274 11.21 10.21 20.58
C GLY A 274 10.36 9.64 19.46
N VAL A 275 10.47 10.26 18.29
CA VAL A 275 10.00 9.72 17.01
C VAL A 275 11.14 8.93 16.39
N CYS A 276 10.86 7.70 15.94
CA CYS A 276 11.77 6.86 15.16
C CYS A 276 11.00 6.18 14.02
N THR A 277 11.69 5.36 13.23
CA THR A 277 11.08 4.59 12.13
C THR A 277 10.99 3.09 12.49
N ILE A 278 9.94 2.42 12.04
CA ILE A 278 9.85 0.95 11.96
C ILE A 278 10.82 0.46 10.88
N GLY A 279 11.71 -0.46 11.21
CA GLY A 279 12.65 -1.07 10.27
C GLY A 279 11.96 -2.10 9.37
N PHE A 280 11.96 -3.35 9.82
CA PHE A 280 11.28 -4.45 9.16
C PHE A 280 10.27 -5.13 10.07
N SER A 281 9.11 -5.46 9.51
CA SER A 281 8.14 -6.39 10.09
C SER A 281 8.79 -7.75 10.30
N TRP A 282 8.50 -8.37 11.44
CA TRP A 282 9.22 -9.52 11.96
C TRP A 282 8.25 -10.54 12.53
N THR A 283 8.62 -11.81 12.57
CA THR A 283 7.77 -12.89 13.10
C THR A 283 8.58 -13.92 13.88
N HIS A 284 7.99 -14.39 14.98
CA HIS A 284 8.53 -15.44 15.84
C HIS A 284 7.36 -16.19 16.46
N GLU A 285 7.36 -17.53 16.42
CA GLU A 285 6.31 -18.38 17.01
C GLU A 285 4.88 -18.03 16.58
N GLY A 286 4.72 -17.55 15.33
CA GLY A 286 3.43 -17.11 14.75
C GLY A 286 3.00 -15.69 15.14
N GLU A 287 3.63 -15.10 16.16
CA GLU A 287 3.28 -13.78 16.68
C GLU A 287 3.91 -12.64 15.84
N HIS A 288 3.31 -11.45 15.92
CA HIS A 288 3.74 -10.27 15.17
C HIS A 288 4.76 -9.41 15.94
N TYR A 289 5.78 -8.96 15.23
CA TYR A 289 6.85 -8.11 15.76
C TYR A 289 7.29 -7.07 14.71
N PHE A 290 8.14 -6.13 15.10
CA PHE A 290 9.04 -5.41 14.19
C PHE A 290 10.40 -5.14 14.83
N LEU A 291 11.40 -4.87 13.98
CA LEU A 291 12.68 -4.31 14.38
C LEU A 291 12.69 -2.78 14.27
N THR A 292 13.38 -2.13 15.21
CA THR A 292 13.82 -0.74 15.12
C THR A 292 15.20 -0.63 15.80
N ALA A 293 15.77 0.55 15.95
CA ALA A 293 17.04 0.72 16.66
C ALA A 293 16.87 0.55 18.19
N GLY A 294 17.90 0.09 18.88
CA GLY A 294 17.92 -0.01 20.34
C GLY A 294 17.89 1.38 20.99
N HIS A 295 18.70 2.33 20.50
CA HIS A 295 18.74 3.71 21.02
C HIS A 295 17.40 4.46 20.91
N CYS A 296 16.54 4.04 19.98
CA CYS A 296 15.16 4.53 19.86
C CYS A 296 14.26 4.08 21.00
N THR A 297 14.69 3.19 21.89
CA THR A 297 13.82 2.52 22.86
C THR A 297 14.44 2.39 24.25
N SER A 298 13.77 1.65 25.13
CA SER A 298 14.39 1.02 26.29
C SER A 298 13.68 -0.31 26.57
N ALA A 299 14.41 -1.32 27.03
CA ALA A 299 13.83 -2.61 27.41
C ALA A 299 12.54 -2.47 28.25
N ASN A 300 11.50 -3.22 27.89
CA ASN A 300 10.15 -3.21 28.49
C ASN A 300 9.25 -1.97 28.26
N THR A 301 9.64 -0.95 27.50
CA THR A 301 8.73 0.19 27.22
C THR A 301 7.70 -0.12 26.12
N ASP A 302 6.58 0.61 26.13
CA ASP A 302 5.55 0.53 25.08
C ASP A 302 5.85 1.48 23.91
N VAL A 303 5.47 1.07 22.70
CA VAL A 303 5.47 1.90 21.49
C VAL A 303 4.04 2.26 21.06
N ARG A 304 3.92 3.30 20.23
CA ARG A 304 2.66 3.83 19.67
C ARG A 304 2.85 4.24 18.22
N MET A 305 1.77 4.29 17.44
CA MET A 305 1.76 4.85 16.09
C MET A 305 0.96 6.16 16.08
N PRO A 306 1.37 7.21 15.33
CA PRO A 306 0.76 8.54 15.44
C PRO A 306 -0.76 8.54 15.29
N ARG A 307 -1.27 7.83 14.27
CA ARG A 307 -2.70 7.66 13.96
C ARG A 307 -3.55 7.15 15.13
N TYR A 308 -2.96 6.38 16.04
CA TYR A 308 -3.67 5.75 17.16
C TYR A 308 -3.39 6.46 18.50
N GLY A 309 -2.70 7.61 18.47
CA GLY A 309 -2.53 8.52 19.61
C GLY A 309 -1.81 7.90 20.80
N SER A 310 -2.50 7.79 21.93
CA SER A 310 -1.96 7.25 23.19
C SER A 310 -1.95 5.70 23.24
N SER A 311 -2.59 5.04 22.27
CA SER A 311 -2.74 3.57 22.18
C SER A 311 -1.40 2.85 22.11
N LYS A 312 -1.17 1.91 23.03
CA LYS A 312 0.02 1.06 23.09
C LYS A 312 -0.10 -0.07 22.05
N VAL A 313 0.55 0.07 20.90
CA VAL A 313 0.45 -0.95 19.83
C VAL A 313 1.38 -2.13 20.05
N GLY A 314 2.45 -1.97 20.82
CA GLY A 314 3.43 -3.02 21.09
C GLY A 314 4.35 -2.67 22.26
N LYS A 315 5.24 -3.61 22.60
CA LYS A 315 6.19 -3.51 23.73
C LYS A 315 7.57 -4.03 23.32
N VAL A 316 8.63 -3.34 23.77
CA VAL A 316 10.03 -3.74 23.58
C VAL A 316 10.32 -4.99 24.42
N VAL A 317 10.66 -6.11 23.76
CA VAL A 317 10.93 -7.41 24.40
C VAL A 317 12.40 -7.85 24.33
N ARG A 318 13.18 -7.30 23.40
CA ARG A 318 14.65 -7.33 23.41
C ARG A 318 15.16 -5.96 22.97
N ASP A 319 16.27 -5.57 23.53
CA ASP A 319 16.96 -4.29 23.31
C ASP A 319 18.44 -4.56 23.57
N ASN A 320 19.33 -4.07 22.72
CA ASN A 320 20.78 -4.21 22.89
C ASN A 320 21.51 -2.86 23.02
N TRP A 321 20.80 -1.77 23.31
CA TRP A 321 21.40 -0.47 23.57
C TRP A 321 21.37 -0.11 25.06
N ASN A 322 22.41 0.55 25.51
CA ASN A 322 22.45 1.26 26.77
C ASN A 322 22.48 2.77 26.48
N ASN A 323 21.39 3.46 26.80
CA ASN A 323 21.15 4.91 26.60
C ASN A 323 22.02 5.82 27.52
N SER A 324 23.27 5.43 27.72
CA SER A 324 24.36 6.20 28.33
C SER A 324 25.76 5.71 27.90
N THR A 325 25.88 4.60 27.14
CA THR A 325 27.17 4.00 26.74
C THR A 325 27.20 3.35 25.35
N GLY A 326 26.05 3.07 24.73
CA GLY A 326 25.95 2.49 23.39
C GLY A 326 25.62 1.00 23.35
N SER A 327 26.06 0.30 22.28
CA SER A 327 25.83 -1.12 22.04
C SER A 327 26.32 -2.00 23.21
N VAL A 328 25.40 -2.79 23.77
CA VAL A 328 25.70 -3.90 24.69
C VAL A 328 25.55 -5.25 23.98
N LYS A 329 26.04 -6.32 24.61
CA LYS A 329 25.81 -7.69 24.12
C LYS A 329 24.47 -8.18 24.69
N LEU A 330 23.68 -8.86 23.87
CA LEU A 330 22.47 -9.55 24.36
C LEU A 330 22.88 -10.73 25.28
N SER A 331 21.99 -11.10 26.20
CA SER A 331 22.24 -12.23 27.10
C SER A 331 22.56 -13.51 26.33
N GLY A 332 23.61 -14.21 26.74
CA GLY A 332 24.13 -15.40 26.06
C GLY A 332 25.00 -15.15 24.82
N GLN A 333 25.21 -13.91 24.37
CA GLN A 333 26.02 -13.60 23.18
C GLN A 333 27.43 -13.14 23.53
N SER A 334 28.43 -13.78 22.91
CA SER A 334 29.85 -13.41 23.01
C SER A 334 30.24 -12.20 22.15
N TYR A 335 29.37 -11.79 21.21
CA TYR A 335 29.59 -10.74 20.22
C TYR A 335 28.64 -9.55 20.41
N TYR A 336 28.96 -8.41 19.79
CA TYR A 336 28.05 -7.26 19.68
C TYR A 336 27.18 -7.39 18.44
N SER A 337 25.93 -6.93 18.52
CA SER A 337 24.91 -7.16 17.50
C SER A 337 24.35 -5.84 16.97
N GLY A 338 25.23 -4.85 16.74
CA GLY A 338 24.86 -3.51 16.31
C GLY A 338 24.02 -2.76 17.34
N ASP A 339 22.95 -2.15 16.85
CA ASP A 339 21.96 -1.35 17.55
C ASP A 339 20.57 -1.81 17.08
N LEU A 340 19.81 -2.45 17.97
CA LEU A 340 18.57 -3.19 17.68
C LEU A 340 17.62 -3.22 18.89
N ALA A 341 16.34 -2.98 18.62
CA ALA A 341 15.22 -3.36 19.48
C ALA A 341 14.25 -4.27 18.72
N LEU A 342 13.79 -5.32 19.40
CA LEU A 342 12.70 -6.18 18.97
C LEU A 342 11.44 -5.76 19.74
N VAL A 343 10.44 -5.26 19.00
CA VAL A 343 9.14 -4.90 19.54
C VAL A 343 8.14 -6.00 19.23
N LYS A 344 7.48 -6.55 20.26
CA LYS A 344 6.33 -7.44 20.09
C LYS A 344 5.06 -6.61 19.96
N MET A 345 4.19 -6.94 19.02
CA MET A 345 2.87 -6.31 18.91
C MET A 345 1.95 -6.78 20.05
N ASN A 346 1.13 -5.87 20.56
CA ASN A 346 0.07 -6.20 21.51
C ASN A 346 -1.11 -6.86 20.76
N SER A 347 -1.96 -7.61 21.48
CA SER A 347 -3.12 -8.27 20.87
C SER A 347 -4.00 -7.30 20.08
N GLY A 348 -4.46 -7.74 18.90
CA GLY A 348 -5.18 -6.92 17.91
C GLY A 348 -4.28 -6.15 16.94
N TRP A 349 -3.01 -5.90 17.29
CA TRP A 349 -2.06 -5.17 16.44
C TRP A 349 -1.16 -6.12 15.66
N LYS A 350 -0.85 -5.75 14.42
CA LYS A 350 -0.12 -6.59 13.47
C LYS A 350 0.89 -5.77 12.67
N THR A 351 1.82 -6.47 12.06
CA THR A 351 2.83 -5.93 11.13
C THR A 351 2.81 -6.73 9.83
N ASP A 352 3.14 -6.10 8.71
CA ASP A 352 3.03 -6.73 7.39
C ASP A 352 4.30 -6.72 6.54
N ALA A 353 4.39 -7.69 5.62
CA ALA A 353 5.52 -7.87 4.71
C ALA A 353 5.44 -6.84 3.56
N LYS A 354 5.46 -5.56 3.94
CA LYS A 354 5.42 -4.37 3.10
C LYS A 354 6.30 -3.31 3.75
N MET A 355 6.82 -2.41 2.92
CA MET A 355 7.68 -1.32 3.35
C MET A 355 7.41 -0.10 2.48
N TYR A 356 7.22 1.07 3.11
CA TYR A 356 7.01 2.34 2.41
C TYR A 356 8.27 2.77 1.63
N VAL A 357 8.06 3.17 0.38
CA VAL A 357 9.05 3.68 -0.58
C VAL A 357 8.66 5.10 -1.03
N GLY A 358 9.48 5.77 -1.84
CA GLY A 358 9.31 7.20 -2.13
C GLY A 358 9.53 8.11 -0.91
N GLY A 359 9.27 9.41 -1.06
CA GLY A 359 9.56 10.43 -0.03
C GLY A 359 8.80 10.29 1.31
N PRO A 360 9.02 11.22 2.26
CA PRO A 360 8.42 11.18 3.61
C PRO A 360 6.90 11.00 3.60
N ASN A 361 6.21 11.79 2.78
CA ASN A 361 4.75 11.81 2.73
C ASN A 361 4.15 10.69 1.85
N SER A 362 4.96 9.77 1.31
CA SER A 362 4.47 8.76 0.36
C SER A 362 3.66 7.66 1.03
N ASN A 363 2.64 7.19 0.31
CA ASN A 363 1.84 6.00 0.58
C ASN A 363 2.30 4.77 -0.24
N ASN A 364 3.24 4.94 -1.17
CA ASN A 364 3.72 3.85 -2.00
C ASN A 364 4.47 2.82 -1.14
N SER A 365 4.22 1.53 -1.38
CA SER A 365 4.88 0.46 -0.64
C SER A 365 5.28 -0.71 -1.55
N ARG A 366 6.46 -1.26 -1.32
CA ARG A 366 6.96 -2.49 -1.94
C ARG A 366 6.78 -3.67 -0.99
N VAL A 367 6.51 -4.86 -1.53
CA VAL A 367 6.44 -6.10 -0.76
C VAL A 367 7.85 -6.53 -0.35
N VAL A 368 8.06 -6.93 0.90
CA VAL A 368 9.35 -7.48 1.35
C VAL A 368 9.41 -8.95 0.96
N LYS A 369 10.32 -9.35 0.05
CA LYS A 369 10.46 -10.75 -0.39
C LYS A 369 11.39 -11.60 0.46
N GLY A 370 12.23 -10.97 1.27
CA GLY A 370 13.13 -11.67 2.18
C GLY A 370 14.32 -10.83 2.63
N VAL A 371 15.34 -11.54 3.07
CA VAL A 371 16.64 -11.02 3.53
C VAL A 371 17.70 -11.34 2.49
N ALA A 372 18.62 -10.41 2.25
CA ALA A 372 19.74 -10.59 1.34
C ALA A 372 20.50 -11.89 1.64
N SER A 373 20.86 -12.65 0.60
CA SER A 373 21.53 -13.96 0.72
C SER A 373 22.83 -13.93 1.54
N ARG A 374 23.52 -12.78 1.57
CA ARG A 374 24.77 -12.54 2.32
C ARG A 374 24.72 -11.23 3.10
N SER A 375 25.56 -11.14 4.15
CA SER A 375 25.81 -9.88 4.87
C SER A 375 26.44 -8.83 3.94
N PRO A 376 26.31 -7.53 4.28
CA PRO A 376 26.94 -6.43 3.55
C PRO A 376 28.45 -6.60 3.33
N LYS A 377 28.94 -6.04 2.23
CA LYS A 377 30.34 -5.99 1.79
C LYS A 377 30.69 -4.61 1.26
N TYR A 378 31.98 -4.26 1.32
CA TYR A 378 32.51 -3.07 0.65
C TYR A 378 32.04 -3.00 -0.81
N GLY A 379 31.53 -1.85 -1.22
CA GLY A 379 31.00 -1.62 -2.57
C GLY A 379 29.53 -2.01 -2.79
N ASP A 380 28.87 -2.68 -1.84
CA ASP A 380 27.42 -2.96 -1.96
C ASP A 380 26.62 -1.66 -2.04
N LYS A 381 25.79 -1.52 -3.08
CA LYS A 381 24.77 -0.46 -3.18
C LYS A 381 23.55 -0.78 -2.34
N TYR A 382 22.89 0.25 -1.78
CA TYR A 382 21.63 0.09 -1.06
C TYR A 382 20.78 1.36 -0.99
N CYS A 383 19.49 1.14 -0.71
CA CYS A 383 18.54 2.15 -0.29
C CYS A 383 18.29 2.11 1.23
N THR A 384 17.87 3.23 1.79
CA THR A 384 17.39 3.38 3.17
C THR A 384 15.96 3.93 3.17
N GLY A 385 15.18 3.69 4.23
CA GLY A 385 13.85 4.27 4.43
C GLY A 385 13.71 4.90 5.81
N GLY A 386 13.05 6.05 5.91
CA GLY A 386 12.84 6.77 7.18
C GLY A 386 11.58 7.65 7.18
N THR A 387 11.05 7.96 8.37
CA THR A 387 9.96 8.94 8.56
C THR A 387 10.36 10.34 8.05
N THR A 388 11.56 10.81 8.37
CA THR A 388 11.96 12.21 8.20
C THR A 388 12.49 12.52 6.80
N THR A 389 13.06 11.52 6.11
CA THR A 389 13.61 11.71 4.75
C THR A 389 13.04 10.77 3.68
N GLY A 390 12.22 9.79 4.04
CA GLY A 390 11.63 8.84 3.09
C GLY A 390 12.64 7.80 2.58
N GLU A 391 12.47 7.38 1.33
CA GLU A 391 13.43 6.54 0.59
C GLU A 391 14.65 7.37 0.15
N GLN A 392 15.85 6.83 0.39
CA GLN A 392 17.11 7.37 -0.13
C GLN A 392 17.92 6.23 -0.73
N CYS A 393 18.24 6.29 -2.02
CA CYS A 393 19.09 5.32 -2.72
C CYS A 393 20.43 5.93 -3.14
N GLY A 394 21.31 5.13 -3.75
CA GLY A 394 22.66 5.56 -4.11
C GLY A 394 23.64 5.57 -2.92
N TRP A 395 23.33 4.88 -1.82
CA TRP A 395 24.32 4.60 -0.79
C TRP A 395 25.28 3.49 -1.22
N LYS A 396 26.52 3.57 -0.77
CA LYS A 396 27.56 2.55 -1.00
C LYS A 396 28.21 2.17 0.32
N VAL A 397 28.30 0.87 0.63
CA VAL A 397 29.04 0.39 1.81
C VAL A 397 30.54 0.66 1.65
N ILE A 398 31.16 1.28 2.65
CA ILE A 398 32.60 1.57 2.68
C ILE A 398 33.36 0.90 3.83
N ASP A 399 32.68 0.41 4.87
CA ASP A 399 33.30 -0.48 5.87
C ASP A 399 32.25 -1.36 6.58
N THR A 400 32.67 -2.49 7.15
CA THR A 400 31.81 -3.47 7.80
C THR A 400 32.38 -3.89 9.16
N LYS A 401 31.50 -4.12 10.14
CA LYS A 401 31.84 -4.47 11.54
C LYS A 401 32.53 -3.35 12.33
N VAL A 402 32.36 -2.09 11.91
CA VAL A 402 32.97 -0.92 12.56
C VAL A 402 32.51 -0.76 14.01
N ASN A 403 33.34 -0.09 14.81
CA ASN A 403 32.94 0.48 16.10
C ASN A 403 33.07 2.00 15.97
N ILE A 404 32.01 2.75 16.24
CA ILE A 404 32.00 4.22 16.12
C ILE A 404 31.56 4.83 17.45
N ARG A 405 32.19 5.94 17.82
CA ARG A 405 31.77 6.79 18.93
C ARG A 405 30.88 7.91 18.38
N TYR A 406 29.66 8.01 18.87
CA TYR A 406 28.78 9.14 18.58
C TYR A 406 29.23 10.41 19.32
N ARG A 407 28.73 11.58 18.91
CA ARG A 407 29.16 12.90 19.41
C ARG A 407 28.86 13.12 20.90
N ASP A 408 27.85 12.44 21.43
CA ASP A 408 27.49 12.36 22.85
C ASP A 408 28.41 11.44 23.67
N GLY A 409 29.20 10.60 23.01
CA GLY A 409 30.13 9.65 23.61
C GLY A 409 29.68 8.19 23.56
N GLU A 410 28.44 7.89 23.15
CA GLU A 410 27.92 6.51 23.07
C GLU A 410 28.65 5.69 21.98
N MET A 411 28.82 4.39 22.21
CA MET A 411 29.60 3.50 21.34
C MET A 411 28.71 2.53 20.53
N LEU A 412 28.50 2.81 19.24
CA LEU A 412 27.99 1.82 18.30
C LEU A 412 29.05 0.75 18.02
N ARG A 413 28.66 -0.54 17.98
CA ARG A 413 29.60 -1.67 17.81
C ARG A 413 29.11 -2.74 16.84
N ASN A 414 30.00 -3.18 15.95
CA ASN A 414 29.73 -4.18 14.91
C ASN A 414 28.65 -3.73 13.91
N ALA A 415 28.74 -2.48 13.46
CA ALA A 415 27.85 -1.90 12.44
C ALA A 415 28.48 -1.93 11.04
N THR A 416 27.67 -1.65 10.01
CA THR A 416 28.13 -1.34 8.66
C THR A 416 28.12 0.17 8.46
N LEU A 417 29.15 0.71 7.82
CA LEU A 417 29.28 2.12 7.43
C LEU A 417 29.14 2.22 5.90
N GLY A 418 28.33 3.16 5.43
CA GLY A 418 28.27 3.55 4.04
C GLY A 418 28.20 5.06 3.84
N GLU A 419 28.39 5.47 2.58
CA GLU A 419 28.44 6.86 2.15
C GLU A 419 27.46 7.15 1.01
N ARG A 420 27.05 8.41 0.86
CA ARG A 420 26.41 8.95 -0.34
C ARG A 420 26.73 10.44 -0.53
N LEU A 421 26.46 10.97 -1.72
CA LEU A 421 26.32 12.40 -1.95
C LEU A 421 24.84 12.82 -1.87
N GLY A 422 24.60 14.12 -1.65
CA GLY A 422 23.25 14.70 -1.60
C GLY A 422 22.70 14.86 -0.17
N VAL A 423 21.43 14.49 0.03
CA VAL A 423 20.73 14.64 1.31
C VAL A 423 21.04 13.47 2.24
N CYS A 424 21.48 13.75 3.46
CA CYS A 424 21.74 12.73 4.47
C CYS A 424 20.45 12.31 5.20
N ILE A 425 20.44 11.13 5.81
CA ILE A 425 19.44 10.77 6.84
C ILE A 425 19.48 11.75 8.02
N LYS A 426 18.34 11.86 8.73
CA LYS A 426 18.11 12.82 9.81
C LYS A 426 17.55 12.15 11.06
N ASN A 427 17.57 12.86 12.18
CA ASN A 427 16.92 12.44 13.43
C ASN A 427 15.46 12.08 13.16
N GLY A 428 15.07 10.84 13.48
CA GLY A 428 13.77 10.24 13.14
C GLY A 428 13.90 9.05 12.19
N ASP A 429 14.81 9.10 11.21
CA ASP A 429 15.08 7.97 10.30
C ASP A 429 15.73 6.78 11.03
N SER A 430 16.25 7.00 12.24
CA SER A 430 16.71 5.99 13.18
C SER A 430 15.74 4.81 13.30
N GLY A 431 16.28 3.59 13.22
CA GLY A 431 15.54 2.34 13.25
C GLY A 431 14.88 1.94 11.93
N GLY A 432 14.90 2.80 10.91
CA GLY A 432 14.31 2.52 9.60
C GLY A 432 15.05 1.43 8.79
N PRO A 433 14.42 0.92 7.72
CA PRO A 433 14.96 -0.17 6.91
C PRO A 433 16.15 0.26 6.05
N VAL A 434 17.06 -0.69 5.84
CA VAL A 434 18.13 -0.66 4.83
C VAL A 434 17.94 -1.86 3.91
N TYR A 435 17.98 -1.68 2.59
CA TYR A 435 17.52 -2.68 1.62
C TYR A 435 18.12 -2.54 0.22
N SER A 436 17.86 -3.55 -0.61
CA SER A 436 17.87 -3.48 -2.07
C SER A 436 16.48 -3.79 -2.63
N VAL A 437 16.27 -3.52 -3.91
CA VAL A 437 15.06 -3.82 -4.70
C VAL A 437 15.39 -4.91 -5.75
N SER A 438 14.42 -5.76 -6.08
CA SER A 438 14.50 -6.73 -7.18
C SER A 438 13.13 -7.23 -7.58
N GLY A 439 12.85 -7.29 -8.88
CA GLY A 439 11.49 -7.59 -9.37
C GLY A 439 10.43 -6.70 -8.73
N GLY A 440 10.76 -5.42 -8.45
CA GLY A 440 9.92 -4.48 -7.72
C GLY A 440 9.71 -4.77 -6.22
N LYS A 441 10.24 -5.88 -5.67
CA LYS A 441 10.14 -6.26 -4.25
C LYS A 441 11.40 -5.86 -3.46
N VAL A 442 11.24 -5.69 -2.15
CA VAL A 442 12.29 -5.29 -1.20
C VAL A 442 13.04 -6.50 -0.62
N VAL A 443 14.36 -6.38 -0.56
CA VAL A 443 15.30 -7.33 0.06
C VAL A 443 15.98 -6.64 1.23
N ALA A 444 15.71 -7.10 2.44
CA ALA A 444 16.27 -6.51 3.65
C ALA A 444 17.80 -6.68 3.71
N LYS A 445 18.51 -5.61 4.06
CA LYS A 445 19.96 -5.57 4.33
C LYS A 445 20.30 -5.10 5.76
N GLY A 446 19.46 -4.29 6.41
CA GLY A 446 19.74 -3.84 7.78
C GLY A 446 18.78 -2.84 8.41
N ILE A 447 19.17 -2.31 9.57
CA ILE A 447 18.42 -1.37 10.41
C ILE A 447 19.29 -0.13 10.67
N ILE A 448 18.79 1.06 10.35
CA ILE A 448 19.51 2.34 10.54
C ILE A 448 19.79 2.57 12.03
N SER A 449 21.06 2.81 12.39
CA SER A 449 21.45 3.25 13.73
C SER A 449 21.69 4.76 13.80
N GLY A 450 22.24 5.37 12.74
CA GLY A 450 22.53 6.79 12.72
C GLY A 450 23.37 7.19 11.52
N GLY A 451 23.83 8.44 11.50
CA GLY A 451 24.61 8.99 10.39
C GLY A 451 24.75 10.51 10.50
N GLY A 452 25.28 11.14 9.47
CA GLY A 452 25.40 12.59 9.40
C GLY A 452 26.27 13.07 8.24
N GLN A 453 26.33 14.39 8.08
CA GLN A 453 27.18 15.04 7.11
C GLN A 453 28.64 15.12 7.62
N TYR A 454 29.56 14.75 6.75
CA TYR A 454 31.01 14.95 6.88
C TYR A 454 31.50 15.83 5.72
N GLU A 455 32.79 16.18 5.75
CA GLU A 455 33.41 17.24 4.94
C GLU A 455 33.10 17.19 3.42
N PHE A 456 32.93 16.00 2.85
CA PHE A 456 32.67 15.80 1.42
C PHE A 456 31.40 14.99 1.09
N GLY A 457 30.53 14.69 2.07
CA GLY A 457 29.35 13.87 1.82
C GLY A 457 28.58 13.42 3.06
N CYS A 458 27.66 12.47 2.87
CA CYS A 458 26.86 11.86 3.93
C CYS A 458 27.42 10.51 4.34
N THR A 459 27.42 10.23 5.64
CA THR A 459 27.67 8.90 6.21
C THR A 459 26.39 8.33 6.82
N GLN A 460 26.23 7.01 6.77
CA GLN A 460 25.16 6.28 7.43
C GLN A 460 25.68 4.97 8.00
N LEU A 461 25.09 4.60 9.14
CA LEU A 461 25.48 3.47 9.98
C LEU A 461 24.27 2.58 10.20
N PHE A 462 24.45 1.27 10.02
CA PHE A 462 23.37 0.31 10.18
C PHE A 462 23.81 -1.04 10.74
N THR A 463 22.88 -1.71 11.41
CA THR A 463 23.02 -3.11 11.82
C THR A 463 22.66 -4.02 10.66
N ASP A 464 23.54 -4.97 10.30
CA ASP A 464 23.26 -6.03 9.32
C ASP A 464 22.01 -6.83 9.73
N ILE A 465 21.04 -7.01 8.82
CA ILE A 465 19.82 -7.76 9.11
C ILE A 465 20.10 -9.24 9.38
N ARG A 466 21.16 -9.83 8.79
CA ARG A 466 21.56 -11.22 9.07
C ARG A 466 22.22 -11.35 10.44
N LEU A 467 22.86 -10.28 10.92
CA LEU A 467 23.30 -10.17 12.31
C LEU A 467 22.09 -10.05 13.25
N ALA A 468 21.02 -9.36 12.85
CA ALA A 468 19.76 -9.32 13.60
C ALA A 468 19.06 -10.70 13.65
N GLU A 469 18.91 -11.43 12.54
CA GLU A 469 18.32 -12.78 12.51
C GLU A 469 19.16 -13.80 13.31
N LYS A 470 20.48 -13.59 13.41
CA LYS A 470 21.36 -14.39 14.28
C LYS A 470 21.24 -14.02 15.77
N ALA A 471 20.94 -12.76 16.08
CA ALA A 471 20.98 -12.20 17.42
C ALA A 471 19.62 -12.11 18.13
N LEU A 472 18.52 -12.14 17.39
CA LEU A 472 17.17 -11.98 17.90
C LEU A 472 16.29 -13.19 17.55
N PRO A 473 15.30 -13.53 18.38
CA PRO A 473 14.36 -14.59 18.05
C PRO A 473 13.44 -14.18 16.90
N GLY A 474 13.28 -15.07 15.91
CA GLY A 474 12.43 -14.83 14.73
C GLY A 474 13.21 -14.45 13.47
N ILE A 475 12.45 -14.07 12.43
CA ILE A 475 12.95 -13.72 11.09
C ILE A 475 12.14 -12.57 10.49
N VAL A 476 12.66 -11.97 9.41
CA VAL A 476 11.92 -10.95 8.64
C VAL A 476 10.63 -11.55 8.04
N LYS A 477 9.50 -10.86 8.21
CA LYS A 477 8.23 -11.23 7.59
C LYS A 477 8.27 -10.92 6.08
N LYS A 478 8.02 -11.93 5.24
CA LYS A 478 8.20 -11.87 3.77
C LYS A 478 7.03 -12.42 2.96
N ARG A 479 6.91 -12.01 1.68
CA ARG A 479 5.92 -12.46 0.68
C ARG A 479 6.43 -12.31 -0.77
#